data_AF-A0A4Y2GYP4-F1
#
_entry.id   AF-A0A4Y2GYP4-F1
#
_cell.length_a   1.000
_cell.length_b   1.000
_cell.length_c   1.000
_cell.angle_alpha   90.00
_cell.angle_beta   90.00
_cell.angle_gamma   90.00
#
_symmetry.space_group_name_H-M   'P 1'
#
loop_
_entity.id
_entity.type
_entity.pdbx_description
1 polymer ?
#
loop_
_entity_poly.entity_id
_entity_poly.type
_entity_poly.pdbx_seq_one_letter_code
_entity_poly.pdbx_strand_id
1 'polypeptide(L)'
;VKDLEKQIAFTEDKLAEADKVNAIISEVCKENFKLFNKIEEISKVSAPSFADIVQRKRSASRTRIIDPQKTCALVIRPKGKSTHDETRKKLRNVVTLRNLPFRIKKFKNISNGGIVLEADTDDDTQIARTFAANLIFT
;
A
#
# COMPACT_ATOMS: atom_id res chain seq x y z
N VAL A 1 11.85 78.71 10.43
CA VAL A 1 10.77 78.19 9.57
C VAL A 1 11.22 76.93 8.81
N LYS A 2 12.25 77.00 7.94
CA LYS A 2 12.74 75.83 7.16
C LYS A 2 13.08 74.57 7.97
N ASP A 3 13.62 74.72 9.18
CA ASP A 3 13.98 73.57 10.02
C ASP A 3 12.74 72.84 10.59
N LEU A 4 11.68 73.60 10.89
CA LEU A 4 10.39 73.06 11.33
C LEU A 4 9.68 72.31 10.20
N GLU A 5 9.72 72.84 8.97
CA GLU A 5 9.14 72.18 7.78
C GLU A 5 9.79 70.82 7.51
N LYS A 6 11.12 70.72 7.71
CA LYS A 6 11.86 69.46 7.54
C LYS A 6 11.52 68.45 8.64
N GLN A 7 11.30 68.90 9.87
CA GLN A 7 10.87 68.04 10.98
C GLN A 7 9.43 67.52 10.75
N ILE A 8 8.53 68.36 10.24
CA ILE A 8 7.15 67.96 9.91
C ILE A 8 7.16 66.87 8.84
N ALA A 9 7.85 67.08 7.72
CA ALA A 9 7.95 66.08 6.64
C ALA A 9 8.53 64.74 7.12
N PHE A 10 9.58 64.79 7.96
CA PHE A 10 10.17 63.58 8.55
C PHE A 10 9.17 62.83 9.46
N THR A 11 8.35 63.56 10.21
CA THR A 11 7.35 62.97 11.12
C THR A 11 6.17 62.38 10.35
N GLU A 12 5.73 63.03 9.28
CA GLU A 12 4.69 62.54 8.37
C GLU A 12 5.12 61.24 7.66
N ASP A 13 6.36 61.17 7.19
CA ASP A 13 6.92 59.96 6.59
C ASP A 13 6.96 58.80 7.60
N LYS A 14 7.34 59.08 8.85
CA LYS A 14 7.35 58.08 9.93
C LYS A 14 5.95 57.61 10.31
N LEU A 15 4.97 58.51 10.29
CA LEU A 15 3.57 58.18 10.52
C LEU A 15 3.04 57.26 9.41
N ALA A 16 3.34 57.57 8.14
CA ALA A 16 2.94 56.74 7.00
C ALA A 16 3.61 55.35 7.03
N GLU A 17 4.83 55.23 7.54
CA GLU A 17 5.50 53.96 7.78
C GLU A 17 4.79 53.14 8.87
N ALA A 18 4.41 53.78 9.99
CA ALA A 18 3.68 53.13 11.06
C ALA A 18 2.29 52.64 10.63
N ASP A 19 1.59 53.40 9.79
CA ASP A 19 0.28 53.00 9.26
C ASP A 19 0.36 51.74 8.38
N LYS A 20 1.41 51.61 7.56
CA LYS A 20 1.66 50.40 6.78
C LYS A 20 1.91 49.19 7.68
N VAL A 21 2.71 49.37 8.72
CA VAL A 21 2.98 48.31 9.70
C VAL A 21 1.70 47.90 10.43
N ASN A 22 0.87 48.85 10.84
CA ASN A 22 -0.42 48.58 11.47
C ASN A 22 -1.38 47.81 10.54
N ALA A 23 -1.40 48.15 9.25
CA ALA A 23 -2.19 47.43 8.26
C ALA A 23 -1.73 45.96 8.13
N ILE A 24 -0.42 45.72 8.10
CA ILE A 24 0.15 44.37 8.06
C ILE A 24 -0.20 43.60 9.33
N ILE A 25 -0.02 44.20 10.50
CA ILE A 25 -0.36 43.58 11.79
C ILE A 25 -1.85 43.21 11.83
N SER A 26 -2.73 44.11 11.37
CA SER A 26 -4.17 43.85 11.32
C SER A 26 -4.50 42.62 10.45
N GLU A 27 -3.86 42.50 9.29
CA GLU A 27 -4.12 41.36 8.40
C GLU A 27 -3.58 40.05 8.98
N VAL A 28 -2.36 40.06 9.52
CA VAL A 28 -1.77 38.90 10.21
C VAL A 28 -2.66 38.44 11.37
N CYS A 29 -3.21 39.37 12.16
CA CYS A 29 -4.13 39.04 13.24
C CYS A 29 -5.41 38.37 12.74
N LYS A 30 -5.99 38.83 11.62
CA LYS A 30 -7.18 38.20 11.02
C LYS A 30 -6.87 36.80 10.50
N GLU A 31 -5.75 36.61 9.83
CA GLU A 31 -5.33 35.29 9.33
C GLU A 31 -5.07 34.31 10.47
N ASN A 32 -4.38 34.76 11.52
CA ASN A 32 -4.14 33.96 12.72
C ASN A 32 -5.45 33.56 13.40
N PHE A 33 -6.42 34.46 13.53
CA PHE A 33 -7.73 34.14 14.09
C PHE A 33 -8.45 33.04 13.28
N LYS A 34 -8.43 33.13 11.94
CA LYS A 34 -8.99 32.09 11.06
C LYS A 34 -8.27 30.75 11.23
N LEU A 35 -6.95 30.76 11.34
CA LEU A 35 -6.13 29.57 11.57
C LEU A 35 -6.42 28.91 12.92
N PHE A 36 -6.53 29.70 13.99
CA PHE A 36 -6.88 29.20 15.32
C PHE A 36 -8.25 28.54 15.34
N ASN A 37 -9.27 29.16 14.75
CA ASN A 37 -10.60 28.54 14.64
C ASN A 37 -10.55 27.22 13.86
N LYS A 38 -9.77 27.16 12.77
CA LYS A 38 -9.61 25.93 12.00
C LYS A 38 -8.91 24.82 12.79
N ILE A 39 -7.89 25.17 13.58
CA ILE A 39 -7.19 24.22 14.46
C ILE A 39 -8.13 23.74 15.57
N GLU A 40 -8.92 24.63 16.16
CA GLU A 40 -9.90 24.28 17.18
C GLU A 40 -10.96 23.31 16.63
N GLU A 41 -11.48 23.56 15.44
CA GLU A 41 -12.40 22.66 14.75
C GLU A 41 -11.76 21.29 14.48
N ILE A 42 -10.52 21.24 13.99
CA ILE A 42 -9.79 19.97 13.79
C ILE A 42 -9.54 19.24 15.12
N SER A 43 -9.26 19.98 16.20
CA SER A 43 -9.06 19.42 17.54
C SER A 43 -10.35 18.81 18.12
N LYS A 44 -11.51 19.40 17.82
CA LYS A 44 -12.82 18.84 18.16
C LYS A 44 -13.17 17.59 17.36
N VAL A 45 -12.56 17.39 16.18
CA VAL A 45 -12.68 16.13 15.44
C VAL A 45 -11.91 15.07 16.21
N SER A 46 -12.62 14.37 17.10
CA SER A 46 -12.14 13.18 17.80
C SER A 46 -11.42 12.27 16.79
N ALA A 47 -10.14 11.99 17.07
CA ALA A 47 -9.43 10.97 16.32
C ALA A 47 -10.27 9.69 16.38
N PRO A 48 -10.60 9.06 15.25
CA PRO A 48 -11.41 7.86 15.26
C PRO A 48 -10.71 6.85 16.16
N SER A 49 -11.43 6.34 17.15
CA SER A 49 -10.88 5.34 18.05
C SER A 49 -10.43 4.12 17.24
N PHE A 50 -9.56 3.28 17.79
CA PHE A 50 -9.21 2.02 17.13
C PHE A 50 -10.45 1.20 16.78
N ALA A 51 -11.49 1.24 17.64
CA ALA A 51 -12.78 0.63 17.36
C ALA A 51 -13.48 1.27 16.15
N ASP A 52 -13.49 2.60 16.02
CA ASP A 52 -14.06 3.30 14.86
C ASP A 52 -13.30 3.01 13.57
N ILE A 53 -11.97 2.86 13.63
CA ILE A 53 -11.14 2.50 12.48
C ILE A 53 -11.43 1.05 12.03
N VAL A 54 -11.56 0.14 12.99
CA VAL A 54 -11.86 -1.29 12.72
C VAL A 54 -13.30 -1.47 12.22
N GLN A 55 -14.24 -0.68 12.74
CA GLN A 55 -15.66 -0.73 12.37
C GLN A 55 -16.03 0.19 11.20
N ARG A 56 -15.12 1.05 10.72
CA ARG A 56 -15.34 1.87 9.51
C ARG A 56 -15.59 0.93 8.34
N LYS A 57 -16.88 0.72 8.09
CA LYS A 57 -17.46 -0.09 7.03
C LYS A 57 -16.81 0.37 5.73
N ARG A 58 -15.93 -0.47 5.17
CA ARG A 58 -15.31 -0.27 3.85
C ARG A 58 -16.41 0.14 2.88
N SER A 59 -16.47 1.42 2.54
CA SER A 59 -17.48 1.97 1.66
C SER A 59 -17.28 1.39 0.27
N ALA A 60 -18.21 0.51 -0.13
CA ALA A 60 -18.63 0.22 -1.50
C ALA A 60 -17.57 0.07 -2.61
N SER A 61 -16.29 -0.16 -2.34
CA SER A 61 -15.40 -0.78 -3.31
C SER A 61 -15.73 -2.26 -3.27
N ARG A 62 -16.81 -2.63 -3.97
CA ARG A 62 -17.21 -3.98 -4.37
C ARG A 62 -16.22 -4.99 -3.82
N THR A 63 -16.48 -5.48 -2.60
CA THR A 63 -15.84 -6.70 -2.13
C THR A 63 -16.20 -7.66 -3.24
N ARG A 64 -15.28 -7.88 -4.17
CA ARG A 64 -15.25 -9.14 -4.86
C ARG A 64 -15.07 -10.06 -3.68
N ILE A 65 -16.19 -10.62 -3.21
CA ILE A 65 -16.20 -12.00 -2.77
C ILE A 65 -15.55 -12.67 -3.96
N ILE A 66 -14.21 -12.76 -3.89
CA ILE A 66 -13.49 -13.74 -4.65
C ILE A 66 -14.03 -14.96 -3.94
N ASP A 67 -15.12 -15.51 -4.48
CA ASP A 67 -15.43 -16.90 -4.20
C ASP A 67 -14.08 -17.57 -4.31
N PRO A 68 -13.61 -18.27 -3.26
CA PRO A 68 -12.38 -19.02 -3.38
C PRO A 68 -12.61 -19.92 -4.58
N GLN A 69 -12.06 -19.51 -5.74
CA GLN A 69 -12.02 -20.39 -6.87
C GLN A 69 -11.30 -21.57 -6.28
N LYS A 70 -11.96 -22.72 -6.27
CA LYS A 70 -11.32 -24.00 -6.00
C LYS A 70 -10.35 -24.23 -7.16
N THR A 71 -9.32 -23.40 -7.25
CA THR A 71 -8.17 -23.60 -8.10
C THR A 71 -7.40 -24.66 -7.36
N CYS A 72 -7.51 -25.88 -7.87
CA CYS A 72 -6.72 -27.01 -7.45
C CYS A 72 -5.26 -26.66 -7.81
N ALA A 73 -4.59 -25.91 -6.92
CA ALA A 73 -3.28 -25.32 -7.16
C ALA A 73 -2.29 -25.75 -6.08
N LEU A 74 -1.16 -26.29 -6.50
CA LEU A 74 -0.06 -26.74 -5.65
C LEU A 74 1.14 -25.80 -5.81
N VAL A 75 1.65 -25.30 -4.69
CA VAL A 75 2.88 -24.49 -4.67
C VAL A 75 4.08 -25.39 -4.36
N ILE A 76 5.04 -25.44 -5.29
CA ILE A 76 6.28 -26.20 -5.20
C ILE A 76 7.43 -25.21 -5.00
N ARG A 77 8.11 -25.27 -3.86
CA ARG A 77 9.31 -24.46 -3.57
C ARG A 77 10.52 -25.37 -3.38
N PRO A 78 11.55 -25.27 -4.24
CA PRO A 78 12.83 -25.93 -4.04
C PRO A 78 13.44 -25.53 -2.69
N LYS A 79 14.05 -26.49 -1.98
CA LYS A 79 14.81 -26.21 -0.76
C LYS A 79 16.19 -25.59 -1.04
N GLY A 80 16.81 -25.99 -2.15
CA GLY A 80 18.10 -25.46 -2.60
C GLY A 80 17.97 -24.38 -3.66
N LYS A 81 19.09 -23.76 -4.03
CA LYS A 81 19.16 -22.91 -5.22
C LYS A 81 18.82 -23.76 -6.44
N SER A 82 17.72 -23.45 -7.11
CA SER A 82 17.34 -24.09 -8.37
C SER A 82 16.71 -23.06 -9.30
N THR A 83 16.83 -23.31 -10.59
CA THR A 83 16.13 -22.51 -11.60
C THR A 83 14.73 -23.06 -11.86
N HIS A 84 13.86 -22.25 -12.46
CA HIS A 84 12.51 -22.69 -12.84
C HIS A 84 12.56 -23.87 -13.83
N ASP A 85 13.49 -23.85 -14.77
CA ASP A 85 13.59 -24.89 -15.80
C ASP A 85 14.05 -26.22 -15.22
N GLU A 86 15.03 -26.21 -14.29
CA GLU A 86 15.44 -27.40 -13.55
C GLU A 86 14.29 -27.99 -12.73
N THR A 87 13.57 -27.14 -12.01
CA THR A 87 12.43 -27.55 -11.17
C THR A 87 11.32 -28.15 -12.03
N ARG A 88 11.03 -27.54 -13.18
CA ARG A 88 10.04 -28.03 -14.16
C ARG A 88 10.48 -29.35 -14.78
N LYS A 89 11.77 -29.51 -15.12
CA LYS A 89 12.33 -30.74 -15.70
C LYS A 89 12.26 -31.90 -14.70
N LYS A 90 12.64 -31.67 -13.45
CA LYS A 90 12.54 -32.67 -12.37
C LYS A 90 11.10 -33.12 -12.17
N LEU A 91 10.17 -32.17 -12.12
CA LEU A 91 8.74 -32.47 -11.98
C LEU A 91 8.20 -33.27 -13.17
N ARG A 92 8.50 -32.86 -14.41
CA ARG A 92 8.08 -33.59 -15.62
C ARG A 92 8.62 -35.01 -15.65
N ASN A 93 9.91 -35.20 -15.37
CA ASN A 93 10.52 -36.53 -15.32
C ASN A 93 9.77 -37.44 -14.36
N VAL A 94 9.33 -36.93 -13.21
CA VAL A 94 8.64 -37.74 -12.19
C VAL A 94 7.22 -38.08 -12.61
N VAL A 95 6.52 -37.13 -13.22
CA VAL A 95 5.18 -37.36 -13.78
C VAL A 95 5.24 -38.42 -14.88
N THR A 96 6.23 -38.32 -15.79
CA THR A 96 6.42 -39.28 -16.90
C THR A 96 6.89 -40.64 -16.42
N LEU A 97 7.90 -40.73 -15.55
CA LEU A 97 8.47 -42.00 -15.10
C LEU A 97 7.50 -42.83 -14.26
N ARG A 98 6.54 -42.18 -13.58
CA ARG A 98 5.56 -42.86 -12.73
C ARG A 98 4.18 -43.02 -13.38
N ASN A 99 4.04 -42.70 -14.67
CA ASN A 99 2.78 -42.74 -15.42
C ASN A 99 1.61 -42.12 -14.63
N LEU A 100 1.88 -40.99 -13.95
CA LEU A 100 0.87 -40.37 -13.11
C LEU A 100 -0.24 -39.79 -13.99
N PRO A 101 -1.53 -40.05 -13.70
CA PRO A 101 -2.66 -39.49 -14.45
C PRO A 101 -2.89 -38.03 -14.07
N PHE A 102 -1.82 -37.23 -14.02
CA PHE A 102 -1.85 -35.85 -13.54
C PHE A 102 -1.88 -34.88 -14.71
N ARG A 103 -2.99 -34.17 -14.89
CA ARG A 103 -3.16 -33.20 -15.99
C ARG A 103 -2.79 -31.80 -15.53
N ILE A 104 -1.65 -31.33 -16.01
CA ILE A 104 -1.16 -29.98 -15.70
C ILE A 104 -1.87 -28.98 -16.60
N LYS A 105 -2.63 -28.08 -15.98
CA LYS A 105 -3.30 -27.01 -16.69
C LYS A 105 -2.35 -25.84 -16.95
N LYS A 106 -1.67 -25.37 -15.91
CA LYS A 106 -0.76 -24.21 -15.97
C LYS A 106 0.39 -24.32 -14.99
N PHE A 107 1.50 -23.70 -15.40
CA PHE A 107 2.65 -23.45 -14.55
C PHE A 107 2.85 -21.94 -14.39
N LYS A 108 3.03 -21.48 -13.16
CA LYS A 108 3.38 -20.10 -12.85
C LYS A 108 4.67 -20.07 -12.04
N ASN A 109 5.64 -19.30 -12.50
CA ASN A 109 6.92 -19.18 -11.80
C ASN A 109 6.76 -18.25 -10.59
N ILE A 110 7.43 -18.59 -9.49
CA ILE A 110 7.51 -17.76 -8.27
C ILE A 110 8.98 -17.51 -7.91
N SER A 111 9.30 -16.87 -6.80
CA SER A 111 10.70 -16.63 -6.44
C SER A 111 11.50 -17.93 -6.18
N ASN A 112 12.83 -17.84 -6.30
CA ASN A 112 13.78 -18.90 -5.92
C ASN A 112 13.55 -20.25 -6.62
N GLY A 113 13.27 -20.23 -7.93
CA GLY A 113 13.05 -21.47 -8.69
C GLY A 113 11.70 -22.14 -8.44
N GLY A 114 10.88 -21.63 -7.52
CA GLY A 114 9.57 -22.21 -7.23
C GLY A 114 8.59 -22.12 -8.38
N ILE A 115 7.61 -23.01 -8.36
CA ILE A 115 6.57 -23.13 -9.38
C ILE A 115 5.23 -23.38 -8.71
N VAL A 116 4.18 -22.68 -9.16
CA VAL A 116 2.79 -22.99 -8.86
C VAL A 116 2.23 -23.82 -10.01
N LEU A 117 1.59 -24.91 -9.63
CA LEU A 117 1.05 -25.92 -10.51
C LEU A 117 -0.47 -25.92 -10.35
N GLU A 118 -1.20 -25.60 -11.41
CA GLU A 118 -2.66 -25.70 -11.44
C GLU A 118 -3.08 -27.01 -12.11
N ALA A 119 -3.94 -27.76 -11.43
CA ALA A 119 -4.53 -29.01 -11.88
C ALA A 119 -6.04 -28.84 -12.11
N ASP A 120 -6.64 -29.81 -12.81
CA ASP A 120 -8.08 -29.78 -13.11
C ASP A 120 -8.94 -30.31 -11.94
N THR A 121 -8.40 -31.14 -11.05
CA THR A 121 -9.11 -31.70 -9.88
C THR A 121 -8.29 -31.59 -8.59
N ASP A 122 -8.96 -31.62 -7.44
CA ASP A 122 -8.29 -31.61 -6.12
C ASP A 122 -7.51 -32.92 -5.88
N ASP A 123 -8.01 -34.06 -6.35
CA ASP A 123 -7.33 -35.36 -6.28
C ASP A 123 -5.96 -35.31 -6.98
N ASP A 124 -5.92 -34.68 -8.16
CA ASP A 124 -4.68 -34.48 -8.92
C ASP A 124 -3.67 -33.64 -8.13
N THR A 125 -4.12 -32.62 -7.39
CA THR A 125 -3.21 -31.83 -6.54
C THR A 125 -2.70 -32.59 -5.34
N GLN A 126 -3.51 -33.50 -4.77
CA GLN A 126 -3.12 -34.31 -3.62
C GLN A 126 -2.09 -35.37 -4.02
N ILE A 127 -2.29 -36.00 -5.18
CA ILE A 127 -1.33 -36.86 -5.85
C ILE A 127 -0.02 -36.06 -6.04
N ALA A 128 -0.07 -34.93 -6.75
CA ALA A 128 1.11 -34.10 -7.02
C ALA A 128 1.81 -33.64 -5.73
N ARG A 129 1.07 -33.34 -4.66
CA ARG A 129 1.62 -32.94 -3.35
C ARG A 129 2.42 -34.07 -2.70
N THR A 130 1.86 -35.28 -2.72
CA THR A 130 2.50 -36.48 -2.18
C THR A 130 3.80 -36.78 -2.92
N PHE A 131 3.84 -36.58 -4.24
CA PHE A 131 5.05 -36.78 -5.03
C PHE A 131 6.05 -35.64 -4.94
N ALA A 132 5.59 -34.38 -4.90
CA ALA A 132 6.45 -33.22 -4.71
C ALA A 132 7.14 -33.22 -3.34
N ALA A 133 6.47 -33.71 -2.30
CA ALA A 133 7.08 -33.94 -0.99
C ALA A 133 8.26 -34.94 -1.07
N ASN A 134 8.20 -35.91 -1.98
CA ASN A 134 9.30 -36.86 -2.20
C ASN A 134 10.41 -36.34 -3.12
N LEU A 135 10.19 -35.21 -3.81
CA LEU A 135 11.11 -34.67 -4.82
C LEU A 135 11.99 -33.51 -4.35
N ILE A 136 11.66 -32.96 -3.18
CA ILE A 136 12.29 -31.76 -2.61
C ILE A 136 13.02 -32.08 -1.29
N PHE A 137 13.10 -33.36 -0.91
CA PHE A 137 13.70 -33.84 0.34
C PHE A 137 14.81 -34.87 0.07
N THR A 138 15.80 -34.52 -0.73
CA THR A 138 17.18 -35.03 -0.63
C THR A 138 18.13 -33.95 -1.11
#